data_AF-A0A261C4M2-F1
#
_entry.id   AF-A0A261C4M2-F1
#
_cell.length_a   1.000
_cell.length_b   1.000
_cell.length_c   1.000
_cell.angle_alpha   90.00
_cell.angle_beta   90.00
_cell.angle_gamma   90.00
#
_symmetry.space_group_name_H-M   'P 1'
#
loop_
_entity.id
_entity.type
_entity.pdbx_description
1 polymer ?
#
loop_
_entity_poly.entity_id
_entity_poly.type
_entity_poly.pdbx_seq_one_letter_code
_entity_poly.pdbx_strand_id
1 'polypeptide(L)'
;MRLARVARIFKLARYSTGLRAFGETMKKSAAELSMLGMFLVTGIMLFSTAIYFFERDEPNSKFYSIPAACWWCVITMTTVGYGDLVPITAGGKVVAALASVCGIIVLAFPISMIIDKFAESTGGWSGGEGDEEHGGGHHLPRTVHPLNGAGGGAIGGGQPVKKKSKRYVGF
;
A
#
# COMPACT_ATOMS: atom_id res chain seq x y z
N MET A 1 -32.50 -17.34 -9.17
CA MET A 1 -32.08 -18.56 -8.45
C MET A 1 -30.57 -18.87 -8.48
N ARG A 2 -29.73 -18.24 -9.32
CA ARG A 2 -28.27 -18.48 -9.37
C ARG A 2 -27.50 -17.66 -8.32
N LEU A 3 -27.85 -16.38 -8.17
CA LEU A 3 -27.27 -15.43 -7.22
C LEU A 3 -27.53 -15.79 -5.74
N ALA A 4 -28.65 -16.46 -5.42
CA ALA A 4 -28.97 -16.89 -4.07
C ALA A 4 -27.97 -17.93 -3.51
N ARG A 5 -27.31 -18.71 -4.38
CA ARG A 5 -26.25 -19.66 -3.96
C ARG A 5 -24.96 -18.93 -3.55
N VAL A 6 -24.57 -17.91 -4.33
CA VAL A 6 -23.40 -17.06 -4.04
C VAL A 6 -23.62 -16.22 -2.77
N ALA A 7 -24.82 -15.69 -2.58
CA ALA A 7 -25.18 -14.95 -1.37
C ALA A 7 -25.09 -15.79 -0.09
N ARG A 8 -25.34 -17.12 -0.15
CA ARG A 8 -25.16 -18.02 0.99
C ARG A 8 -23.69 -18.26 1.33
N ILE A 9 -22.81 -18.32 0.32
CA ILE A 9 -21.35 -18.43 0.52
C ILE A 9 -20.79 -17.17 1.17
N PHE A 10 -21.22 -15.99 0.72
CA PHE A 10 -20.91 -14.71 1.39
C PHE A 10 -21.45 -14.66 2.82
N LYS A 11 -22.58 -15.34 3.10
CA LYS A 11 -23.16 -15.47 4.44
C LYS A 11 -22.36 -16.37 5.39
N LEU A 12 -21.61 -17.35 4.87
CA LEU A 12 -20.62 -18.11 5.64
C LEU A 12 -19.34 -17.31 5.87
N ALA A 13 -18.91 -16.52 4.88
CA ALA A 13 -17.71 -15.71 4.95
C ALA A 13 -17.76 -14.69 6.12
N ARG A 14 -18.94 -14.10 6.38
CA ARG A 14 -19.18 -13.19 7.53
C ARG A 14 -19.30 -13.85 8.91
N TYR A 15 -19.30 -15.18 9.00
CA TYR A 15 -19.23 -15.93 10.26
C TYR A 15 -17.79 -16.36 10.59
N SER A 16 -16.87 -16.27 9.62
CA SER A 16 -15.45 -16.48 9.84
C SER A 16 -14.83 -15.24 10.49
N THR A 17 -14.21 -15.44 11.65
CA THR A 17 -13.34 -14.44 12.31
C THR A 17 -12.30 -13.87 11.33
N GLY A 18 -11.85 -14.68 10.36
CA GLY A 18 -10.90 -14.26 9.33
C GLY A 18 -11.42 -13.16 8.39
N LEU A 19 -12.69 -13.18 7.98
CA LEU A 19 -13.22 -12.11 7.10
C LEU A 19 -13.51 -10.82 7.87
N ARG A 20 -13.86 -10.93 9.16
CA ARG A 20 -14.00 -9.76 10.04
C ARG A 20 -12.65 -9.10 10.30
N ALA A 21 -11.61 -9.89 10.60
CA ALA A 21 -10.24 -9.40 10.70
C ALA A 21 -9.77 -8.77 9.39
N PHE A 22 -10.00 -9.43 8.25
CA PHE A 22 -9.72 -8.88 6.93
C PHE A 22 -10.47 -7.57 6.65
N GLY A 23 -11.76 -7.49 7.01
CA GLY A 23 -12.58 -6.30 6.84
C GLY A 23 -12.14 -5.12 7.71
N GLU A 24 -11.70 -5.36 8.95
CA GLU A 24 -11.14 -4.31 9.81
C GLU A 24 -9.77 -3.83 9.33
N THR A 25 -8.90 -4.74 8.89
CA THR A 25 -7.62 -4.39 8.28
C THR A 25 -7.82 -3.62 6.98
N MET A 26 -8.73 -4.06 6.11
CA MET A 26 -9.15 -3.33 4.91
C MET A 26 -9.65 -1.94 5.26
N LYS A 27 -10.42 -1.76 6.34
CA LYS A 27 -10.96 -0.44 6.71
C LYS A 27 -9.88 0.51 7.24
N LYS A 28 -8.86 -0.01 7.93
CA LYS A 28 -7.69 0.75 8.36
C LYS A 28 -6.80 1.12 7.17
N SER A 29 -6.59 0.19 6.25
CA SER A 29 -5.78 0.38 5.04
C SER A 29 -6.56 1.03 3.89
N ALA A 30 -7.87 1.20 4.01
CA ALA A 30 -8.73 1.71 2.93
C ALA A 30 -8.41 3.16 2.59
N ALA A 31 -8.02 3.98 3.58
CA ALA A 31 -7.60 5.34 3.32
C ALA A 31 -6.38 5.38 2.38
N GLU A 32 -5.35 4.60 2.70
CA GLU A 32 -4.12 4.47 1.90
C GLU A 32 -4.41 3.85 0.52
N LEU A 33 -5.21 2.77 0.47
CA LEU A 33 -5.63 2.13 -0.79
C LEU A 33 -6.51 3.06 -1.66
N SER A 34 -7.33 3.91 -1.05
CA SER A 34 -8.19 4.86 -1.77
C SER A 34 -7.38 5.98 -2.43
N MET A 35 -6.33 6.46 -1.78
CA MET A 35 -5.42 7.44 -2.39
C MET A 35 -4.73 6.85 -3.61
N LEU A 36 -4.26 5.60 -3.51
CA LEU A 36 -3.71 4.86 -4.64
C LEU A 36 -4.75 4.65 -5.75
N GLY A 37 -5.98 4.26 -5.39
CA GLY A 37 -7.06 4.07 -6.34
C GLY A 37 -7.39 5.33 -7.13
N MET A 38 -7.40 6.49 -6.47
CA MET A 38 -7.56 7.78 -7.13
C MET A 38 -6.41 8.06 -8.11
N PHE A 39 -5.16 7.76 -7.71
CA PHE A 39 -4.00 7.90 -8.60
C PHE A 39 -4.11 6.98 -9.83
N LEU A 40 -4.55 5.73 -9.66
CA LEU A 40 -4.84 4.81 -10.77
C LEU A 40 -5.88 5.36 -11.72
N VAL A 41 -7.01 5.86 -11.20
CA VAL A 41 -8.11 6.40 -12.03
C VAL A 41 -7.63 7.62 -12.82
N THR A 42 -6.86 8.52 -12.19
CA THR A 42 -6.26 9.66 -12.89
C THR A 42 -5.28 9.21 -13.97
N GLY A 43 -4.43 8.21 -13.69
CA GLY A 43 -3.53 7.61 -14.67
C GLY A 43 -4.27 7.01 -15.86
N ILE A 44 -5.33 6.24 -15.60
CA ILE A 44 -6.20 5.65 -16.62
C ILE A 44 -6.80 6.75 -17.50
N MET A 45 -7.33 7.83 -16.93
CA MET A 45 -7.92 8.94 -17.70
C MET A 45 -6.87 9.68 -18.54
N LEU A 46 -5.66 9.88 -17.99
CA LEU A 46 -4.54 10.51 -18.69
C LEU A 46 -4.08 9.69 -19.91
N PHE A 47 -3.74 8.42 -19.69
CA PHE A 47 -3.26 7.54 -20.76
C PHE A 47 -4.36 7.24 -21.79
N SER A 48 -5.62 7.14 -21.36
CA SER A 48 -6.79 6.93 -22.23
C SER A 48 -6.96 8.11 -23.20
N THR A 49 -6.83 9.34 -22.69
CA THR A 49 -6.91 10.54 -23.54
C THR A 49 -5.71 10.62 -24.49
N ALA A 50 -4.51 10.31 -24.00
CA ALA A 50 -3.30 10.32 -24.83
C ALA A 50 -3.39 9.31 -25.98
N ILE A 51 -3.77 8.06 -25.71
CA ILE A 51 -3.89 7.03 -26.75
C ILE A 51 -5.01 7.35 -27.73
N TYR A 52 -6.14 7.87 -27.25
CA TYR A 52 -7.22 8.34 -28.12
C TYR A 52 -6.72 9.44 -29.07
N PHE A 53 -5.90 10.38 -28.59
CA PHE A 53 -5.34 11.43 -29.45
C PHE A 53 -4.41 10.89 -30.54
N PHE A 54 -3.59 9.89 -30.23
CA PHE A 54 -2.70 9.26 -31.23
C PHE A 54 -3.44 8.33 -32.19
N GLU A 55 -4.53 7.70 -31.77
CA GLU A 55 -5.24 6.68 -32.54
C GLU A 55 -6.51 7.18 -33.23
N ARG A 56 -7.01 8.40 -32.93
CA ARG A 56 -8.25 8.94 -33.53
C ARG A 56 -8.15 9.18 -35.04
N ASP A 57 -6.95 9.45 -35.54
CA ASP A 57 -6.69 9.84 -36.92
C ASP A 57 -6.34 8.60 -37.80
N GLU A 58 -6.31 7.39 -37.21
CA GLU A 58 -6.01 6.13 -37.90
C GLU A 58 -7.31 5.37 -38.27
N PRO A 59 -7.60 5.15 -39.56
CA PRO A 59 -8.81 4.46 -39.99
C PRO A 59 -8.91 2.99 -39.57
N ASN A 60 -7.79 2.32 -39.22
CA ASN A 60 -7.81 0.94 -38.73
C ASN A 60 -7.93 0.82 -37.21
N SER A 61 -7.98 1.94 -36.50
CA SER A 61 -8.02 1.96 -35.04
C SER A 61 -9.35 1.43 -34.50
N LYS A 62 -9.25 0.59 -33.46
CA LYS A 62 -10.42 0.14 -32.68
C LYS A 62 -10.80 1.09 -31.54
N PHE A 63 -10.15 2.25 -31.45
CA PHE A 63 -10.43 3.26 -30.42
C PHE A 63 -11.56 4.19 -30.86
N TYR A 64 -12.78 3.64 -30.96
CA TYR A 64 -13.95 4.37 -31.48
C TYR A 64 -14.46 5.48 -30.55
N SER A 65 -14.18 5.39 -29.24
CA SER A 65 -14.72 6.32 -28.23
C SER A 65 -13.86 6.34 -26.97
N ILE A 66 -13.95 7.44 -26.20
CA ILE A 66 -13.24 7.62 -24.93
C ILE A 66 -13.50 6.45 -23.94
N PRO A 67 -14.74 5.92 -23.79
CA PRO A 67 -14.97 4.77 -22.90
C PRO A 67 -14.24 3.50 -23.33
N ALA A 68 -14.03 3.28 -24.63
CA ALA A 68 -13.29 2.13 -25.15
C ALA A 68 -11.78 2.27 -24.85
N ALA A 69 -11.24 3.49 -24.97
CA ALA A 69 -9.86 3.80 -24.55
C ALA A 69 -9.69 3.64 -23.03
N CYS A 70 -10.70 4.03 -22.23
CA CYS A 70 -10.67 3.82 -20.78
C CYS A 70 -10.65 2.32 -20.43
N TRP A 71 -11.47 1.50 -21.10
CA TRP A 71 -11.45 0.04 -20.93
C TRP A 71 -10.06 -0.53 -21.22
N TRP A 72 -9.47 -0.16 -22.36
CA TRP A 72 -8.12 -0.57 -22.72
C TRP A 72 -7.06 -0.13 -21.69
N CYS A 73 -7.14 1.11 -21.20
CA CYS A 73 -6.22 1.60 -20.18
C CYS A 73 -6.38 0.87 -18.85
N VAL A 74 -7.61 0.55 -18.43
CA VAL A 74 -7.87 -0.25 -17.22
C VAL A 74 -7.18 -1.60 -17.32
N ILE A 75 -7.40 -2.36 -18.41
CA ILE A 75 -6.82 -3.70 -18.57
C ILE A 75 -5.30 -3.67 -18.75
N THR A 76 -4.75 -2.57 -19.27
CA THR A 76 -3.31 -2.40 -19.49
C THR A 76 -2.59 -2.02 -18.20
N MET A 77 -3.10 -1.03 -17.46
CA MET A 77 -2.52 -0.62 -16.18
C MET A 77 -2.69 -1.68 -15.10
N THR A 78 -3.72 -2.52 -15.19
CA THR A 78 -3.90 -3.70 -14.32
C THR A 78 -3.14 -4.93 -14.81
N THR A 79 -2.36 -4.82 -15.89
CA THR A 79 -1.55 -5.90 -16.50
C THR A 79 -2.34 -7.12 -16.98
N VAL A 80 -3.66 -7.00 -17.15
CA VAL A 80 -4.53 -8.07 -17.68
C VAL A 80 -4.28 -8.28 -19.17
N GLY A 81 -4.27 -7.19 -19.96
CA GLY A 81 -3.88 -7.21 -21.36
C GLY A 81 -4.62 -8.23 -22.24
N TYR A 82 -5.95 -8.16 -22.32
CA TYR A 82 -6.74 -9.08 -23.17
C TYR A 82 -6.35 -9.08 -24.65
N GLY A 83 -5.80 -7.96 -25.15
CA GLY A 83 -5.40 -7.81 -26.55
C GLY A 83 -6.58 -7.61 -27.51
N ASP A 84 -7.77 -7.31 -27.00
CA ASP A 84 -8.97 -6.98 -27.76
C ASP A 84 -8.85 -5.64 -28.49
N LEU A 85 -8.27 -4.65 -27.80
CA LEU A 85 -7.83 -3.37 -28.34
C LEU A 85 -6.32 -3.26 -28.19
N VAL A 86 -5.64 -2.77 -29.23
CA VAL A 86 -4.20 -2.49 -29.22
C VAL A 86 -3.91 -1.28 -30.10
N PRO A 87 -3.01 -0.36 -29.68
CA PRO A 87 -2.60 0.73 -30.53
C PRO A 87 -1.83 0.24 -31.75
N ILE A 88 -2.13 0.83 -32.90
CA ILE A 88 -1.53 0.47 -34.18
C ILE A 88 -0.41 1.46 -34.51
N THR A 89 -0.62 2.73 -34.16
CA THR A 89 0.31 3.84 -34.38
C THR A 89 1.59 3.70 -33.57
N ALA A 90 2.69 4.22 -34.10
CA ALA A 90 3.97 4.25 -33.39
C ALA A 90 3.87 5.05 -32.07
N GLY A 91 3.15 6.19 -32.09
CA GLY A 91 2.91 7.01 -30.89
C GLY A 91 2.07 6.28 -29.84
N GLY A 92 0.99 5.62 -30.25
CA GLY A 92 0.15 4.83 -29.35
C GLY A 92 0.91 3.68 -28.69
N LYS A 93 1.84 3.03 -29.41
CA LYS A 93 2.70 1.97 -28.85
C LYS A 93 3.65 2.49 -27.76
N VAL A 94 4.23 3.67 -27.94
CA VAL A 94 5.06 4.31 -26.91
C VAL A 94 4.23 4.64 -25.67
N VAL A 95 3.04 5.23 -25.86
CA VAL A 95 2.10 5.50 -24.77
C VAL A 95 1.70 4.22 -24.04
N ALA A 96 1.48 3.12 -24.76
CA ALA A 96 1.15 1.84 -24.17
C ALA A 96 2.29 1.21 -23.37
N ALA A 97 3.52 1.33 -23.84
CA ALA A 97 4.70 0.90 -23.08
C ALA A 97 4.81 1.69 -21.77
N LEU A 98 4.69 3.02 -21.83
CA LEU A 98 4.72 3.88 -20.63
C LEU A 98 3.58 3.58 -19.66
N ALA A 99 2.36 3.37 -20.17
CA ALA A 99 1.21 3.01 -19.35
C ALA A 99 1.39 1.66 -18.65
N SER A 100 2.01 0.69 -19.33
CA SER A 100 2.29 -0.64 -18.76
C SER A 100 3.31 -0.57 -17.63
N VAL A 101 4.42 0.15 -17.83
CA VAL A 101 5.44 0.36 -16.79
C VAL A 101 4.88 1.13 -15.59
N CYS A 102 4.15 2.21 -15.85
CA CYS A 102 3.48 2.99 -14.81
C CYS A 102 2.49 2.14 -14.01
N GLY A 103 1.68 1.30 -14.68
CA GLY A 103 0.74 0.38 -14.01
C GLY A 103 1.42 -0.56 -13.04
N ILE A 104 2.55 -1.18 -13.42
CA ILE A 104 3.32 -2.09 -12.55
C ILE A 104 3.83 -1.36 -11.31
N ILE A 105 4.41 -0.16 -11.49
CA ILE A 105 4.90 0.65 -10.37
C ILE A 105 3.75 0.94 -9.39
N VAL A 106 2.60 1.35 -9.89
CA VAL A 106 1.42 1.68 -9.08
C VAL A 106 0.84 0.45 -8.37
N LEU A 107 0.90 -0.72 -8.99
CA LEU A 107 0.49 -1.99 -8.36
C LEU A 107 1.48 -2.51 -7.30
N ALA A 108 2.73 -2.06 -7.30
CA ALA A 108 3.71 -2.41 -6.28
C ALA A 108 3.44 -1.69 -4.94
N PHE A 109 3.07 -0.42 -4.98
CA PHE A 109 2.73 0.40 -3.79
C PHE A 109 1.74 -0.25 -2.79
N PRO A 110 0.58 -0.81 -3.19
CA PRO A 110 -0.37 -1.40 -2.25
C PRO A 110 0.19 -2.67 -1.62
N ILE A 111 1.02 -3.43 -2.33
CA ILE A 111 1.64 -4.64 -1.80
C ILE A 111 2.60 -4.26 -0.67
N SER A 112 3.49 -3.29 -0.89
CA SER A 112 4.41 -2.79 0.14
C SER A 112 3.65 -2.24 1.35
N MET A 113 2.63 -1.43 1.12
CA MET A 113 1.80 -0.84 2.17
C MET A 113 1.07 -1.90 3.01
N ILE A 114 0.59 -2.98 2.39
CA ILE A 114 -0.01 -4.10 3.11
C ILE A 114 1.04 -4.82 3.98
N ILE A 115 2.24 -5.07 3.44
CA ILE A 115 3.34 -5.73 4.16
C ILE A 115 3.70 -4.94 5.42
N ASP A 116 3.84 -3.63 5.33
CA ASP A 116 4.18 -2.76 6.48
C ASP A 116 3.14 -2.86 7.60
N LYS A 117 1.83 -2.82 7.27
CA LYS A 117 0.75 -2.96 8.25
C LYS A 117 0.71 -4.35 8.90
N PHE A 118 1.05 -5.40 8.15
CA PHE A 118 1.14 -6.77 8.69
C PHE A 118 2.38 -6.94 9.61
N ALA A 119 3.51 -6.33 9.25
CA ALA A 119 4.74 -6.34 10.06
C ALA A 119 4.54 -5.60 11.41
N GLU A 120 3.81 -4.48 11.40
CA GLU A 120 3.43 -3.75 12.61
C GLU A 120 2.50 -4.58 13.52
N SER A 121 1.51 -5.26 12.93
CA SER A 121 0.52 -6.04 13.69
C SER A 121 1.08 -7.32 14.32
N THR A 122 2.18 -7.88 13.80
CA THR A 122 2.71 -9.18 14.25
C THR A 122 3.86 -9.03 15.26
N GLY A 123 4.27 -7.80 15.57
CA GLY A 123 5.37 -7.55 16.50
C GLY A 123 6.73 -7.86 15.87
N GLY A 124 7.16 -7.00 14.94
CA GLY A 124 8.56 -6.86 14.57
C GLY A 124 9.07 -7.88 13.55
N TRP A 125 8.96 -7.53 12.28
CA TRP A 125 10.07 -7.73 11.35
C TRP A 125 10.31 -6.43 10.60
N SER A 126 11.23 -5.61 11.13
CA SER A 126 11.87 -4.53 10.36
C SER A 126 12.86 -5.19 9.42
N GLY A 127 12.35 -5.84 8.36
CA GLY A 127 13.18 -6.31 7.26
C GLY A 127 13.71 -5.09 6.53
N GLY A 128 14.99 -4.80 6.71
CA GLY A 128 15.62 -3.60 6.17
C GLY A 128 15.52 -3.55 4.66
N GLU A 129 14.84 -2.52 4.15
CA GLU A 129 15.20 -1.95 2.87
C GLU A 129 16.50 -1.18 3.13
N GLY A 130 17.63 -1.83 2.88
CA GLY A 130 18.93 -1.19 2.94
C GLY A 130 18.97 -0.11 1.87
N ASP A 131 19.08 1.13 2.34
CA ASP A 131 19.43 2.29 1.53
C ASP A 131 20.71 1.99 0.73
N GLU A 132 20.59 1.66 -0.56
CA GLU A 132 21.71 1.75 -1.47
C GLU A 132 21.85 3.21 -1.97
N GLU A 133 23.09 3.69 -1.84
CA GLU A 133 23.68 4.93 -2.36
C GLU A 133 23.49 6.24 -1.57
N HIS A 134 24.48 6.54 -0.71
CA HIS A 134 25.47 7.57 -1.08
C HIS A 134 26.81 7.34 -0.37
N GLY A 135 27.83 7.05 -1.17
CA GLY A 135 29.22 7.00 -0.72
C GLY A 135 29.74 8.38 -0.36
N GLY A 136 30.64 8.44 0.63
CA GLY A 136 31.43 9.65 0.87
C GLY A 136 31.99 9.77 2.29
N GLY A 137 33.15 9.15 2.51
CA GLY A 137 34.27 9.74 3.26
C GLY A 137 34.10 10.08 4.76
N HIS A 138 34.87 9.35 5.58
CA HIS A 138 35.72 9.85 6.67
C HIS A 138 35.08 10.76 7.75
N HIS A 139 35.09 10.32 9.03
CA HIS A 139 35.67 11.05 10.18
C HIS A 139 35.37 10.35 11.53
N LEU A 140 36.38 9.62 12.02
CA LEU A 140 36.86 9.37 13.40
C LEU A 140 35.89 9.14 14.60
N PRO A 141 36.19 8.16 15.50
CA PRO A 141 35.51 8.01 16.78
C PRO A 141 36.17 8.89 17.86
N ARG A 142 35.39 9.69 18.61
CA ARG A 142 35.88 10.39 19.80
C ARG A 142 35.32 9.80 21.10
N THR A 143 36.26 9.18 21.82
CA THR A 143 36.54 9.34 23.25
C THR A 143 35.55 8.82 24.29
N VAL A 144 35.94 7.69 24.85
CA VAL A 144 35.83 7.26 26.25
C VAL A 144 36.02 8.38 27.30
N HIS A 145 35.21 8.34 28.36
CA HIS A 145 35.54 8.89 29.67
C HIS A 145 34.86 8.03 30.77
N PRO A 146 35.60 7.34 31.63
CA PRO A 146 35.12 6.92 32.94
C PRO A 146 35.73 7.80 34.05
N LEU A 147 35.30 7.56 35.29
CA LEU A 147 35.74 8.10 36.58
C LEU A 147 34.82 9.18 37.18
N ASN A 148 33.90 8.74 38.05
CA ASN A 148 33.81 9.35 39.37
C ASN A 148 33.41 8.30 40.41
N GLY A 149 34.35 7.96 41.29
CA GLY A 149 34.13 7.21 42.51
C GLY A 149 34.07 8.18 43.70
N ALA A 150 32.95 8.16 44.40
CA ALA A 150 32.78 8.61 45.79
C ALA A 150 31.62 7.75 46.32
N GLY A 151 31.72 6.92 47.36
CA GLY A 151 32.52 7.01 48.57
C GLY A 151 31.65 7.57 49.70
N GLY A 152 31.04 6.70 50.52
CA GLY A 152 30.47 7.07 51.83
C GLY A 152 29.02 6.61 52.05
N GLY A 153 28.84 5.62 52.94
CA GLY A 153 27.52 5.11 53.35
C GLY A 153 26.90 5.87 54.53
N ALA A 154 25.60 5.64 54.75
CA ALA A 154 24.97 5.69 56.07
C ALA A 154 23.59 5.00 56.04
N ILE A 155 23.25 4.48 57.20
CA ILE A 155 22.21 3.53 57.57
C ILE A 155 20.90 4.29 57.88
N GLY A 156 19.71 3.73 57.61
CA GLY A 156 18.45 4.26 58.15
C GLY A 156 17.19 3.63 57.57
N GLY A 157 16.51 2.80 58.35
CA GLY A 157 15.37 1.98 57.93
C GLY A 157 14.01 2.68 57.83
N GLY A 158 13.02 1.92 57.33
CA GLY A 158 11.61 2.30 57.33
C GLY A 158 10.81 1.51 56.30
N GLN A 159 10.02 0.54 56.76
CA GLN A 159 9.16 -0.33 55.96
C GLN A 159 7.79 0.38 55.63
N PRO A 160 6.80 -0.27 54.97
CA PRO A 160 6.25 0.11 53.68
C PRO A 160 4.86 0.79 53.73
N VAL A 161 4.48 1.57 52.70
CA VAL A 161 3.12 2.15 52.58
C VAL A 161 2.35 1.58 51.39
N LYS A 162 1.26 0.89 51.74
CA LYS A 162 0.20 0.36 50.86
C LYS A 162 -0.50 1.49 50.10
N LYS A 163 -0.73 1.34 48.79
CA LYS A 163 -1.76 2.10 48.04
C LYS A 163 -2.86 1.14 47.55
N LYS A 164 -3.96 1.11 48.29
CA LYS A 164 -5.28 0.68 47.80
C LYS A 164 -5.95 1.90 47.17
N SER A 165 -6.40 1.81 45.92
CA SER A 165 -7.62 2.51 45.46
C SER A 165 -8.08 1.95 44.10
N LYS A 166 -9.08 1.07 44.13
CA LYS A 166 -9.99 0.85 43.01
C LYS A 166 -11.38 1.11 43.58
N ARG A 167 -11.95 2.28 43.27
CA ARG A 167 -13.34 2.62 43.52
C ARG A 167 -14.05 2.57 42.16
N TYR A 168 -14.87 1.54 41.99
CA TYR A 168 -15.88 1.44 40.93
C TYR A 168 -16.93 2.53 41.19
N VAL A 169 -17.29 3.29 40.16
CA VAL A 169 -18.53 4.06 40.13
C VAL A 169 -19.17 3.78 38.78
N GLY A 170 -20.25 3.02 38.80
CA GLY A 170 -21.16 2.89 37.67
C GLY A 170 -22.26 3.93 37.81
N PHE A 171 -22.67 4.46 36.67
CA PHE A 171 -24.03 4.85 36.34
C PHE A 171 -24.28 4.41 34.90
#